data_AF-A0A2K3IWN0-F1
#
_entry.id   AF-A0A2K3IWN0-F1
#
_cell.length_a   1.000
_cell.length_b   1.000
_cell.length_c   1.000
_cell.angle_alpha   90.00
_cell.angle_beta   90.00
_cell.angle_gamma   90.00
#
_symmetry.space_group_name_H-M   'P 1'
#
loop_
_entity.id
_entity.type
_entity.pdbx_description
1 polymer ?
#
loop_
_entity_poly.entity_id
_entity_poly.type
_entity_poly.pdbx_seq_one_letter_code
_entity_poly.pdbx_strand_id
1 'polypeptide(L)' 'NNIDILGEIWKESITRYLDKYPIDWNTPAAWDFSIDAKTVQQWVLLGDPSLKIGGYPPIQ' A
#
# COMPACT_ATOMS: atom_id res chain seq x y z
N ASN A 1 -12.89 -4.76 8.03
CA ASN A 1 -12.93 -3.62 7.08
C ASN A 1 -13.63 -4.06 5.81
N ASN A 2 -14.74 -3.41 5.49
CA ASN A 2 -15.48 -3.56 4.24
C ASN A 2 -14.84 -2.61 3.20
N ILE A 3 -13.64 -2.94 2.72
CA ILE A 3 -12.98 -2.16 1.67
C ILE A 3 -13.04 -2.97 0.39
N ASP A 4 -13.85 -2.50 -0.56
CA ASP A 4 -14.09 -3.20 -1.82
C ASP A 4 -13.36 -2.55 -2.99
N ILE A 5 -12.62 -1.45 -2.78
CA ILE A 5 -11.85 -0.76 -3.83
C ILE A 5 -10.36 -1.08 -3.67
N LEU A 6 -9.73 -1.50 -4.77
CA LEU A 6 -8.34 -1.97 -4.81
C LEU A 6 -7.35 -0.92 -4.27
N GLY A 7 -7.49 0.33 -4.72
CA GLY A 7 -6.64 1.44 -4.29
C GLY A 7 -6.79 1.76 -2.81
N GLU A 8 -8.01 1.66 -2.27
CA GLU A 8 -8.26 1.94 -0.85
C GLU A 8 -7.66 0.87 0.06
N ILE A 9 -7.76 -0.42 -0.30
CA ILE A 9 -7.15 -1.48 0.51
C ILE A 9 -5.63 -1.44 0.43
N TRP A 10 -5.07 -1.11 -0.74
CA TRP A 10 -3.64 -0.92 -0.91
C TRP A 10 -3.12 0.25 -0.06
N LYS A 11 -3.79 1.41 -0.12
CA LYS A 11 -3.49 2.58 0.71
C LYS A 11 -3.53 2.25 2.20
N GLU A 12 -4.58 1.57 2.66
CA GLU A 12 -4.72 1.16 4.07
C GLU A 12 -3.58 0.22 4.48
N SER A 13 -3.16 -0.69 3.59
CA SER A 13 -2.07 -1.62 3.85
C SER A 13 -0.73 -0.91 3.99
N ILE A 14 -0.41 0.03 3.10
CA ILE A 14 0.79 0.87 3.19
C ILE A 14 0.77 1.74 4.44
N THR A 15 -0.37 2.36 4.75
CA THR A 15 -0.54 3.21 5.95
C THR A 15 -0.26 2.41 7.22
N ARG A 16 -0.87 1.23 7.37
CA ARG A 16 -0.64 0.35 8.52
C ARG A 16 0.78 -0.16 8.61
N TYR A 17 1.43 -0.40 7.47
CA TYR A 17 2.85 -0.77 7.45
C TYR A 17 3.69 0.34 8.06
N LEU A 18 3.51 1.58 7.60
CA LEU A 18 4.27 2.74 8.06
C LEU A 18 3.93 3.15 9.50
N ASP A 19 2.69 2.93 9.96
CA ASP A 19 2.31 3.13 11.36
C ASP A 19 3.03 2.14 12.30
N LYS A 20 3.27 0.91 11.82
CA LYS A 20 3.98 -0.13 12.57
C LYS A 20 5.50 0.00 12.48
N TYR A 21 6.00 0.41 11.32
CA TYR A 21 7.43 0.56 11.00
C TYR A 21 7.67 1.98 10.45
N PRO A 22 7.70 3.00 11.34
CA PRO A 22 7.85 4.39 10.92
C PRO A 22 9.24 4.66 10.36
N ILE A 23 9.36 5.52 9.36
CA ILE A 23 10.65 5.80 8.70
C ILE A 23 11.42 6.88 9.45
N ASP A 24 12.64 6.54 9.90
CA ASP A 24 13.67 7.53 10.25
C ASP A 24 14.59 7.80 9.05
N TRP A 25 14.40 8.97 8.43
CA TRP A 25 15.15 9.40 7.25
C TRP A 25 16.63 9.71 7.51
N ASN A 26 17.08 9.76 8.76
CA ASN A 26 18.50 9.91 9.10
C ASN A 26 19.25 8.57 9.12
N THR A 27 18.53 7.46 8.96
CA THR A 27 19.10 6.11 8.98
C THR A 27 19.95 5.88 7.73
N PRO A 28 21.22 5.41 7.88
CA PRO A 28 22.05 5.09 6.73
C PRO A 28 21.42 4.02 5.83
N ALA A 29 21.81 4.01 4.56
CA ALA A 29 21.38 2.97 3.63
C ALA A 29 21.74 1.56 4.13
N ALA A 30 20.90 0.59 3.76
CA ALA A 30 21.01 -0.83 4.14
C ALA A 30 20.71 -1.17 5.62
N TRP A 31 20.12 -0.23 6.37
CA TRP A 31 19.57 -0.46 7.71
C TRP A 31 18.04 -0.47 7.70
N ASP A 32 17.43 -1.01 8.75
CA ASP A 32 15.99 -1.33 8.84
C ASP A 32 15.07 -0.23 8.30
N PHE A 33 15.12 0.99 8.85
CA PHE A 33 14.26 2.09 8.39
C PHE A 33 14.46 2.46 6.91
N SER A 34 15.68 2.34 6.40
CA SER A 34 15.96 2.58 4.97
C SER A 34 15.41 1.45 4.08
N ILE A 35 15.33 0.23 4.60
CA ILE A 35 14.74 -0.94 3.93
C ILE A 35 13.21 -0.85 3.94
N ASP A 36 12.61 -0.38 5.03
CA ASP A 36 11.17 -0.11 5.12
C ASP A 36 10.74 0.95 4.10
N ALA A 37 11.49 2.04 3.97
CA ALA A 37 11.26 3.08 2.97
C ALA A 37 11.34 2.51 1.53
N LYS A 38 12.35 1.67 1.25
CA LYS A 38 12.48 0.97 -0.04
C LYS A 38 11.30 0.03 -0.29
N THR A 39 10.85 -0.68 0.74
CA THR A 39 9.75 -1.66 0.62
C THR A 39 8.47 -0.99 0.15
N VAL A 40 8.07 0.13 0.78
CA VAL A 40 6.86 0.85 0.35
C VAL A 40 7.00 1.47 -1.04
N GLN A 41 8.19 1.93 -1.41
CA GLN A 41 8.46 2.47 -2.75
C GLN A 41 8.39 1.41 -3.85
N GLN A 42 8.81 0.18 -3.54
CA GLN A 42 8.78 -0.93 -4.49
C GLN A 42 7.41 -1.60 -4.60
N TRP A 43 6.55 -1.45 -3.60
CA TRP A 43 5.22 -2.06 -3.56
C TRP A 43 4.14 -1.18 -4.20
N VAL A 44 4.45 -0.59 -5.36
CA VAL A 44 3.53 0.23 -6.15
C VAL A 44 2.36 -0.60 -6.67
N LEU A 45 1.14 -0.05 -6.56
CA LEU A 45 -0.03 -0.58 -7.24
C LEU A 45 0.02 -0.25 -8.73
N LEU A 46 0.16 -1.27 -9.58
CA LEU A 46 0.11 -1.13 -11.03
C LEU A 46 -1.29 -1.50 -11.55
N GLY A 47 -1.89 -0.60 -12.34
CA GLY A 47 -3.23 -0.77 -12.91
C GLY A 47 -4.19 0.32 -12.45
N ASP A 48 -5.49 0.09 -12.63
CA ASP A 48 -6.54 1.02 -12.21
C ASP A 48 -6.85 0.84 -10.71
N PRO A 49 -6.53 1.83 -9.84
CA PRO A 49 -6.79 1.74 -8.41
C PRO A 49 -8.29 1.82 -8.07
N SER A 50 -9.13 2.25 -9.00
CA SER A 50 -10.59 2.37 -8.78
C SER A 50 -11.35 1.06 -8.94
N LEU A 51 -10.67 -0.03 -9.31
CA LEU A 51 -11.29 -1.34 -9.50
C LEU A 51 -11.96 -1.86 -8.22
N LYS A 52 -13.18 -2.38 -8.41
CA LYS A 52 -13.91 -3.11 -7.37
C LYS A 52 -13.40 -4.54 -7.24
N ILE A 53 -12.96 -4.90 -6.04
CA ILE A 53 -12.62 -6.27 -5.64
C ILE A 53 -13.90 -7.12 -5.70
N GLY A 54 -13.81 -8.27 -6.36
CA GLY A 54 -14.98 -9.12 -6.62
C GLY A 54 -15.81 -8.69 -7.84
N GLY A 55 -15.42 -7.63 -8.55
CA GLY A 55 -16.03 -7.22 -9.80
C GLY A 55 -17.29 -6.36 -9.64
N TYR A 56 -17.90 -6.03 -10.78
CA TYR A 56 -19.10 -5.22 -10.88
C TYR A 56 -20.33 -6.09 -11.16
N PRO A 57 -21.52 -5.70 -10.69
CA PRO A 57 -22.75 -6.39 -11.05
C PRO A 57 -22.95 -6.39 -12.58
N PRO A 58 -23.65 -7.40 -13.13
CA PRO A 58 -23.99 -7.43 -14.54
C PRO A 58 -24.76 -6.18 -14.94
N ILE A 59 -24.52 -5.70 -16.16
CA ILE A 59 -25.32 -4.65 -16.77
C ILE A 59 -26.74 -5.21 -16.96
N GLN A 60 -27.74 -4.50 -16.46
CA GLN A 60 -29.15 -4.87 -16.60
C GLN A 60 -29.71 -4.42 -17.94
#